data_AF-A0A3M1VFS2-F1
#
_entry.id   AF-A0A3M1VFS2-F1
#
_cell.length_a   1.000
_cell.length_b   1.000
_cell.length_c   1.000
_cell.angle_alpha   90.00
_cell.angle_beta   90.00
_cell.angle_gamma   90.00
#
_symmetry.space_group_name_H-M   'P 1'
#
loop_
_entity.id
_entity.type
_entity.pdbx_description
1 polymer ?
#
loop_
_entity_poly.entity_id
_entity_poly.type
_entity_poly.pdbx_seq_one_letter_code
_entity_poly.pdbx_strand_id
1 'polypeptide(L)'
;DTICSVAREAGLTLTEFAQRIGRSQQTLEELTAELSIGETYFFREPAHFEILRKHVFDQWARDCSQPLTIWSAACASGEEPYSAAIVAHEAGLGDRVRIIGTDISHRALTKAREAVYRPWSLRGLAADRARPYLAPQPDGRWKVKRRIREMVTFDRLNLANDPYPAVSRGLVDVQVIFCRNVLIYFDPDVIAAVARKLYDTLAPGGWLFLGASDPSLARHAPFELVMTDGGIAYRKSTARRIDVRPGRTQGVTEPRASALPVASERAPQGSSPRCAPSGDSAGSASGQAAGLGADDRRPSGAGKECGDVAVRPDKGTGVGGEVVESLRKALQEGDYEHVLRATEGMVGGEVAALRVRALAGLDPAAARTLCERLLSADPLNVPLRYVQALVLLDLGESTLALQALHRVLFLSRDEVEALFTLATIQDRLGNREEAAKALRTAESLCARRDPDERLPLGDGATVREMIAAIQRHPAYPASGFS
;
A
#
# COMPACT_ATOMS: atom_id res chain seq x y z
N ASP A 1 21.66 -10.64 -26.27
CA ASP A 1 21.55 -12.04 -26.70
C ASP A 1 20.23 -12.41 -27.37
N THR A 2 19.06 -12.17 -26.76
CA THR A 2 17.75 -12.52 -27.36
C THR A 2 17.53 -11.89 -28.74
N ILE A 3 17.77 -10.58 -28.90
CA ILE A 3 17.66 -9.89 -30.21
C ILE A 3 18.58 -10.53 -31.26
N CYS A 4 19.80 -10.90 -30.87
CA CYS A 4 20.76 -11.58 -31.75
C CYS A 4 20.31 -13.02 -32.08
N SER A 5 19.57 -13.69 -31.20
CA SER A 5 18.98 -15.00 -31.47
C SER A 5 17.87 -14.90 -32.52
N VAL A 6 16.92 -13.98 -32.31
CA VAL A 6 15.80 -13.77 -33.25
C VAL A 6 16.29 -13.34 -34.62
N ALA A 7 17.27 -12.43 -34.69
CA ALA A 7 17.88 -12.03 -35.95
C ALA A 7 18.51 -13.22 -36.70
N ARG A 8 19.20 -14.13 -35.98
CA ARG A 8 19.80 -15.34 -36.56
C ARG A 8 18.76 -16.35 -37.03
N GLU A 9 17.70 -16.57 -36.27
CA GLU A 9 16.58 -17.44 -36.67
C GLU A 9 15.87 -16.93 -37.93
N ALA A 10 15.78 -15.61 -38.08
CA ALA A 10 15.27 -14.97 -39.29
C ALA A 10 16.26 -14.98 -40.47
N GLY A 11 17.49 -15.47 -40.27
CA GLY A 11 18.56 -15.50 -41.29
C GLY A 11 19.10 -14.11 -41.66
N LEU A 12 19.03 -13.14 -40.75
CA LEU A 12 19.39 -11.74 -41.00
C LEU A 12 20.57 -11.31 -40.12
N THR A 13 21.40 -10.40 -40.65
CA THR A 13 22.33 -9.64 -39.80
C THR A 13 21.55 -8.70 -38.87
N LEU A 14 22.16 -8.25 -37.77
CA LEU A 14 21.51 -7.30 -36.85
C LEU A 14 21.09 -6.00 -37.54
N THR A 15 21.89 -5.51 -38.49
CA THR A 15 21.60 -4.29 -39.26
C THR A 15 20.38 -4.49 -40.16
N GLU A 16 20.31 -5.62 -40.88
CA GLU A 16 19.15 -5.95 -41.72
C GLU A 16 17.90 -6.20 -40.87
N PHE A 17 18.06 -6.86 -39.73
CA PHE A 17 16.98 -7.10 -38.78
C PHE A 17 16.43 -5.78 -38.22
N ALA A 18 17.30 -4.84 -37.82
CA ALA A 18 16.90 -3.51 -37.38
C ALA A 18 16.14 -2.72 -38.46
N GLN A 19 16.61 -2.77 -39.70
CA GLN A 19 15.92 -2.15 -40.85
C GLN A 19 14.56 -2.80 -41.11
N ARG A 20 14.46 -4.13 -40.95
CA ARG A 20 13.21 -4.88 -41.15
C ARG A 20 12.19 -4.59 -40.06
N ILE A 21 12.61 -4.48 -38.80
CA ILE A 21 11.73 -4.07 -37.69
C ILE A 21 11.07 -2.71 -37.99
N GLY A 22 11.85 -1.74 -38.48
CA GLY A 22 11.32 -0.42 -38.83
C GLY A 22 10.33 -0.40 -40.01
N ARG A 23 10.23 -1.49 -40.78
CA ARG A 23 9.38 -1.60 -41.98
C ARG A 23 8.27 -2.66 -41.87
N SER A 24 8.34 -3.55 -40.88
CA SER A 24 7.46 -4.71 -40.73
C SER A 24 6.87 -4.75 -39.33
N GLN A 25 5.59 -4.39 -39.22
CA GLN A 25 4.84 -4.48 -37.97
C GLN A 25 4.82 -5.92 -37.42
N GLN A 26 4.72 -6.92 -38.30
CA GLN A 26 4.76 -8.33 -37.91
C GLN A 26 6.09 -8.70 -37.24
N THR A 27 7.21 -8.27 -37.81
CA THR A 27 8.54 -8.56 -37.26
C THR A 27 8.76 -7.85 -35.93
N LEU A 28 8.23 -6.63 -35.77
CA LEU A 28 8.21 -5.93 -34.49
C LEU A 28 7.37 -6.68 -33.44
N GLU A 29 6.23 -7.25 -33.83
CA GLU A 29 5.37 -8.03 -32.93
C GLU A 29 6.01 -9.35 -32.50
N GLU A 30 6.67 -10.05 -33.41
CA GLU A 30 7.46 -11.27 -33.12
C GLU A 30 8.57 -10.98 -32.13
N LEU A 31 9.34 -9.90 -32.36
CA LEU A 31 10.39 -9.47 -31.43
C LEU A 31 9.81 -9.06 -30.07
N THR A 32 8.70 -8.32 -30.06
CA THR A 32 8.02 -7.91 -28.82
C THR A 32 7.60 -9.13 -28.01
N ALA A 33 7.08 -10.17 -28.66
CA ALA A 33 6.66 -11.40 -27.99
C ALA A 33 7.82 -12.17 -27.38
N GLU A 34 9.01 -12.12 -27.99
CA GLU A 34 10.21 -12.82 -27.50
C GLU A 34 10.94 -12.05 -26.39
N LEU A 35 10.86 -10.72 -26.41
CA LEU A 35 11.42 -9.87 -25.36
C LEU A 35 10.52 -9.77 -24.12
N SER A 36 9.22 -10.05 -24.26
CA SER A 36 8.27 -9.99 -23.15
C SER A 36 8.34 -11.26 -22.30
N ILE A 37 8.76 -11.15 -21.04
CA ILE A 37 8.71 -12.25 -20.07
C ILE A 37 7.25 -12.39 -19.59
N GLY A 38 6.46 -13.18 -20.32
CA GLY A 38 5.04 -13.41 -20.05
C GLY A 38 4.75 -14.47 -18.98
N GLU A 39 5.59 -14.59 -17.95
CA GLU A 39 5.37 -15.60 -16.92
C GLU A 39 4.12 -15.28 -16.08
N THR A 40 3.09 -16.11 -16.20
CA THR A 40 1.85 -15.97 -15.42
C THR A 40 1.27 -17.35 -15.07
N TYR A 41 0.34 -17.36 -14.11
CA TYR A 41 -0.39 -18.54 -13.65
C TYR A 41 -1.65 -18.15 -12.90
N PHE A 42 -2.59 -19.08 -12.82
CA PHE A 42 -3.85 -18.88 -12.11
C PHE A 42 -3.57 -18.59 -10.63
N PHE A 43 -4.25 -17.57 -10.11
CA PHE A 43 -4.21 -17.17 -8.70
C PHE A 43 -2.80 -16.84 -8.18
N ARG A 44 -1.93 -16.31 -9.04
CA ARG A 44 -0.65 -15.69 -8.63
C ARG A 44 -0.92 -14.60 -7.59
N GLU A 45 -0.17 -14.58 -6.48
CA GLU A 45 -0.41 -13.73 -5.29
C GLU A 45 -1.87 -13.79 -4.81
N PRO A 46 -2.32 -14.94 -4.24
CA PRO A 46 -3.73 -15.22 -3.96
C PRO A 46 -4.40 -14.21 -3.02
N ALA A 47 -3.62 -13.54 -2.16
CA ALA A 47 -4.13 -12.53 -1.25
C ALA A 47 -4.80 -11.35 -1.95
N HIS A 48 -4.34 -10.95 -3.15
CA HIS A 48 -5.00 -9.89 -3.94
C HIS A 48 -6.43 -10.28 -4.36
N PHE A 49 -6.66 -11.55 -4.70
CA PHE A 49 -8.00 -12.05 -5.03
C PHE A 49 -8.91 -12.17 -3.81
N GLU A 50 -8.35 -12.44 -2.62
CA GLU A 50 -9.12 -12.39 -1.38
C GLU A 50 -9.52 -10.96 -1.00
N ILE A 51 -8.66 -9.97 -1.26
CA ILE A 51 -9.00 -8.56 -1.06
C ILE A 51 -10.09 -8.12 -2.04
N LEU A 52 -9.95 -8.50 -3.32
CA LEU A 52 -10.98 -8.28 -4.33
C LEU A 52 -12.34 -8.80 -3.87
N ARG A 53 -12.39 -10.03 -3.34
CA ARG A 53 -13.62 -10.63 -2.81
C ARG A 53 -14.16 -9.87 -1.59
N LYS A 54 -13.35 -9.73 -0.53
CA LYS A 54 -13.81 -9.23 0.78
C LYS A 54 -14.08 -7.73 0.82
N HIS A 55 -13.25 -6.94 0.13
CA HIS A 55 -13.30 -5.48 0.25
C HIS A 55 -13.96 -4.80 -0.94
N VAL A 56 -13.82 -5.36 -2.15
CA VAL A 56 -14.42 -4.75 -3.34
C VAL A 56 -15.80 -5.34 -3.59
N PHE A 57 -15.91 -6.66 -3.76
CA PHE A 57 -17.17 -7.30 -4.13
C PHE A 57 -18.23 -7.23 -3.04
N ASP A 58 -17.88 -7.56 -1.78
CA ASP A 58 -18.86 -7.52 -0.69
C ASP A 58 -19.41 -6.09 -0.47
N GLN A 59 -18.57 -5.06 -0.61
CA GLN A 59 -19.02 -3.66 -0.52
C GLN A 59 -19.86 -3.26 -1.73
N TRP A 60 -19.38 -3.52 -2.95
CA TRP A 60 -20.07 -3.12 -4.17
C TRP A 60 -21.42 -3.82 -4.34
N ALA A 61 -21.52 -5.08 -3.93
CA ALA A 61 -22.76 -5.85 -3.98
C ALA A 61 -23.86 -5.21 -3.11
N ARG A 62 -23.49 -4.59 -1.99
CA ARG A 62 -24.41 -3.88 -1.08
C ARG A 62 -24.79 -2.49 -1.58
N ASP A 63 -23.81 -1.73 -2.05
CA ASP A 63 -23.95 -0.28 -2.19
C ASP A 63 -24.31 0.17 -3.61
N CYS A 64 -24.06 -0.65 -4.62
CA CYS A 64 -24.15 -0.26 -6.03
C CYS A 64 -24.95 -1.27 -6.85
N SER A 65 -25.81 -0.80 -7.76
CA SER A 65 -26.49 -1.64 -8.76
C SER A 65 -25.77 -1.68 -10.11
N GLN A 66 -24.80 -0.79 -10.34
CA GLN A 66 -24.11 -0.69 -11.63
C GLN A 66 -23.04 -1.78 -11.82
N PRO A 67 -22.74 -2.14 -13.10
CA PRO A 67 -21.68 -3.08 -13.40
C PRO A 67 -20.31 -2.57 -12.93
N LEU A 68 -19.52 -3.47 -12.33
CA LEU A 68 -18.17 -3.21 -11.89
C LEU A 68 -17.19 -3.53 -13.02
N THR A 69 -16.24 -2.63 -13.29
CA THR A 69 -15.17 -2.84 -14.27
C THR A 69 -13.86 -3.18 -13.57
N ILE A 70 -13.24 -4.30 -13.98
CA ILE A 70 -11.89 -4.71 -13.60
C ILE A 70 -10.99 -4.63 -14.82
N TRP A 71 -9.80 -4.06 -14.67
CA TRP A 71 -8.77 -4.04 -15.70
C TRP A 71 -7.53 -4.81 -15.24
N SER A 72 -7.13 -5.85 -15.98
CA SER A 72 -5.82 -6.50 -15.85
C SER A 72 -4.89 -5.93 -16.92
N ALA A 73 -3.99 -5.04 -16.49
CA ALA A 73 -2.99 -4.39 -17.33
C ALA A 73 -1.72 -5.25 -17.39
N ALA A 74 -1.28 -5.56 -18.62
CA ALA A 74 -0.26 -6.57 -18.92
C ALA A 74 -0.68 -7.99 -18.51
N CYS A 75 -1.84 -8.43 -19.02
CA CYS A 75 -2.49 -9.67 -18.61
C CYS A 75 -1.79 -10.96 -19.11
N ALA A 76 -0.74 -10.84 -19.93
CA ALA A 76 -0.03 -11.95 -20.56
C ALA A 76 -0.99 -12.94 -21.24
N SER A 77 -0.87 -14.24 -20.94
CA SER A 77 -1.73 -15.29 -21.51
C SER A 77 -3.11 -15.44 -20.83
N GLY A 78 -3.53 -14.49 -19.99
CA GLY A 78 -4.91 -14.36 -19.53
C GLY A 78 -5.26 -15.09 -18.23
N GLU A 79 -4.32 -15.77 -17.57
CA GLU A 79 -4.57 -16.44 -16.29
C GLU A 79 -5.09 -15.50 -15.20
N GLU A 80 -4.54 -14.28 -15.10
CA GLU A 80 -4.98 -13.27 -14.11
C GLU A 80 -6.44 -12.81 -14.31
N PRO A 81 -6.87 -12.33 -15.50
CA PRO A 81 -8.25 -11.91 -15.69
C PRO A 81 -9.23 -13.09 -15.54
N TYR A 82 -8.84 -14.33 -15.89
CA TYR A 82 -9.68 -15.50 -15.61
C TYR A 82 -9.76 -15.84 -14.12
N SER A 83 -8.69 -15.68 -13.35
CA SER A 83 -8.76 -15.79 -11.89
C SER A 83 -9.70 -14.77 -11.26
N ALA A 84 -9.66 -13.52 -11.73
CA ALA A 84 -10.61 -12.49 -11.29
C ALA A 84 -12.06 -12.83 -11.69
N ALA A 85 -12.26 -13.37 -12.90
CA ALA A 85 -13.59 -13.82 -13.36
C ALA A 85 -14.14 -14.96 -12.49
N ILE A 86 -13.30 -15.93 -12.11
CA ILE A 86 -13.67 -17.03 -11.22
C ILE A 86 -14.10 -16.48 -9.85
N VAL A 87 -13.34 -15.56 -9.27
CA VAL A 87 -13.66 -14.95 -7.97
C VAL A 87 -14.98 -14.19 -8.04
N ALA A 88 -15.22 -13.43 -9.12
CA ALA A 88 -16.48 -12.72 -9.33
C ALA A 88 -17.66 -13.68 -9.49
N HIS A 89 -17.47 -14.79 -10.22
CA HIS A 89 -18.48 -15.82 -10.39
C HIS A 89 -18.82 -16.50 -9.05
N GLU A 90 -17.82 -16.83 -8.24
CA GLU A 90 -18.00 -17.41 -6.90
C GLU A 90 -18.71 -16.47 -5.93
N ALA A 91 -18.51 -15.17 -6.09
CA ALA A 91 -19.22 -14.13 -5.32
C ALA A 91 -20.66 -13.88 -5.81
N GLY A 92 -21.13 -14.59 -6.85
CA GLY A 92 -22.46 -14.38 -7.44
C GLY A 92 -22.57 -13.08 -8.26
N LEU A 93 -21.45 -12.50 -8.67
CA LEU A 93 -21.39 -11.23 -9.42
C LEU A 93 -21.04 -11.42 -10.90
N GLY A 94 -21.15 -12.64 -11.43
CA GLY A 94 -20.77 -12.98 -12.81
C GLY A 94 -21.32 -12.02 -13.87
N ASP A 95 -22.62 -11.71 -13.79
CA ASP A 95 -23.32 -10.85 -14.76
C ASP A 95 -23.18 -9.35 -14.45
N ARG A 96 -22.50 -9.01 -13.34
CA ARG A 96 -22.34 -7.64 -12.83
C ARG A 96 -20.89 -7.17 -12.91
N VAL A 97 -19.97 -8.00 -13.38
CA VAL A 97 -18.55 -7.69 -13.48
C VAL A 97 -18.09 -7.83 -14.93
N ARG A 98 -17.49 -6.76 -15.46
CA ARG A 98 -16.83 -6.75 -16.76
C ARG A 98 -15.32 -6.70 -16.56
N ILE A 99 -14.60 -7.66 -17.13
CA ILE A 99 -13.15 -7.75 -16.98
C ILE A 99 -12.47 -7.48 -18.32
N ILE A 100 -11.53 -6.55 -18.32
CA ILE A 100 -10.73 -6.19 -19.49
C ILE A 100 -9.30 -6.66 -19.22
N GLY A 101 -8.78 -7.54 -20.05
CA GLY A 101 -7.36 -7.89 -20.08
C GLY A 101 -6.66 -7.16 -21.22
N THR A 102 -5.57 -6.45 -20.94
CA THR A 102 -4.78 -5.83 -22.00
C THR A 102 -3.32 -6.23 -21.94
N ASP A 103 -2.70 -6.39 -23.10
CA ASP A 103 -1.27 -6.67 -23.21
C ASP A 103 -0.69 -6.05 -24.49
N ILE A 104 0.64 -5.87 -24.53
CA ILE A 104 1.34 -5.41 -25.73
C ILE A 104 1.58 -6.57 -26.71
N SER A 105 1.70 -7.80 -26.19
CA SER A 105 2.02 -9.01 -26.95
C SER A 105 0.78 -9.60 -27.62
N HIS A 106 0.70 -9.49 -28.95
CA HIS A 106 -0.36 -10.11 -29.73
C HIS A 106 -0.41 -11.64 -29.51
N ARG A 107 0.77 -12.29 -29.45
CA ARG A 107 0.89 -13.74 -29.18
C ARG A 107 0.29 -14.13 -27.83
N ALA A 108 0.50 -13.33 -26.79
CA ALA A 108 -0.05 -13.59 -25.47
C ALA A 108 -1.58 -13.44 -25.47
N LEU A 109 -2.09 -12.38 -26.11
CA LEU A 109 -3.54 -12.15 -26.25
C LEU A 109 -4.24 -13.25 -27.06
N THR A 110 -3.62 -13.79 -28.10
CA THR A 110 -4.17 -14.93 -28.84
C THR A 110 -4.35 -16.14 -27.92
N LYS A 111 -3.33 -16.48 -27.12
CA LYS A 111 -3.44 -17.56 -26.12
C LYS A 111 -4.52 -17.27 -25.08
N ALA A 112 -4.62 -16.02 -24.62
CA ALA A 112 -5.64 -15.60 -23.67
C ALA A 112 -7.06 -15.79 -24.20
N ARG A 113 -7.31 -15.47 -25.48
CA ARG A 113 -8.60 -15.69 -26.15
C ARG A 113 -8.91 -17.16 -26.40
N GLU A 114 -7.90 -17.97 -26.75
CA GLU A 114 -8.06 -19.43 -26.87
C GLU A 114 -8.44 -20.06 -25.53
N ALA A 115 -7.87 -19.53 -24.44
CA ALA A 115 -8.10 -19.93 -23.05
C ALA A 115 -7.82 -21.41 -22.79
N VAL A 116 -6.77 -21.94 -23.44
CA VAL A 116 -6.31 -23.33 -23.30
C VAL A 116 -4.93 -23.33 -22.64
N TYR A 117 -4.85 -23.94 -21.46
CA TYR A 117 -3.72 -23.86 -20.55
C TYR A 117 -3.08 -25.23 -20.29
N ARG A 118 -1.76 -25.23 -20.10
CA ARG A 118 -0.99 -26.41 -19.72
C ARG A 118 -1.04 -26.61 -18.20
N PRO A 119 -0.71 -27.81 -17.69
CA PRO A 119 -0.62 -28.04 -16.24
C PRO A 119 0.24 -27.02 -15.49
N TRP A 120 1.30 -26.51 -16.12
CA TRP A 120 2.18 -25.49 -15.52
C TRP A 120 1.48 -24.16 -15.20
N SER A 121 0.42 -23.78 -15.93
CA SER A 121 -0.38 -22.59 -15.61
C SER A 121 -1.22 -22.79 -14.34
N LEU A 122 -1.36 -24.03 -13.86
CA LEU A 122 -2.08 -24.41 -12.64
C LEU A 122 -1.12 -24.74 -11.48
N ARG A 123 0.05 -24.11 -11.47
CA ARG A 123 1.03 -24.26 -10.39
C ARG A 123 0.65 -23.40 -9.17
N GLY A 124 1.03 -23.86 -7.99
CA GLY A 124 0.76 -23.20 -6.71
C GLY A 124 -0.56 -23.66 -6.09
N LEU A 125 -0.60 -23.70 -4.75
CA LEU A 125 -1.72 -24.27 -3.98
C LEU A 125 -3.08 -23.60 -4.29
N ALA A 126 -3.08 -22.30 -4.59
CA ALA A 126 -4.29 -21.57 -4.91
C ALA A 126 -4.86 -21.87 -6.30
N ALA A 127 -4.06 -22.44 -7.21
CA ALA A 127 -4.50 -22.72 -8.58
C ALA A 127 -5.54 -23.85 -8.67
N ASP A 128 -5.62 -24.73 -7.67
CA ASP A 128 -6.62 -25.78 -7.61
C ASP A 128 -8.06 -25.22 -7.56
N ARG A 129 -8.23 -23.99 -7.05
CA ARG A 129 -9.49 -23.22 -7.11
C ARG A 129 -9.99 -23.02 -8.54
N ALA A 130 -9.10 -23.02 -9.54
CA ALA A 130 -9.50 -22.89 -10.94
C ALA A 130 -10.12 -24.17 -11.50
N ARG A 131 -9.76 -25.36 -11.00
CA ARG A 131 -10.12 -26.65 -11.61
C ARG A 131 -11.62 -26.84 -11.90
N PRO A 132 -12.56 -26.48 -11.00
CA PRO A 132 -14.00 -26.61 -11.27
C PRO A 132 -14.49 -25.77 -12.47
N TYR A 133 -13.70 -24.78 -12.89
CA TYR A 133 -14.00 -23.85 -13.97
C TYR A 133 -13.25 -24.16 -15.26
N LEU A 134 -12.52 -25.27 -15.29
CA LEU A 134 -11.78 -25.76 -16.44
C LEU A 134 -12.41 -27.06 -16.97
N ALA A 135 -12.36 -27.25 -18.29
CA ALA A 135 -12.73 -28.48 -18.97
C ALA A 135 -11.45 -29.16 -19.46
N PRO A 136 -11.23 -30.45 -19.14
CA PRO A 136 -10.07 -31.18 -19.67
C PRO A 136 -10.15 -31.24 -21.20
N GLN A 137 -8.99 -31.26 -21.86
CA GLN A 137 -8.85 -31.44 -23.29
C GLN A 137 -8.16 -32.78 -23.59
N PRO A 138 -8.35 -33.37 -24.80
CA PRO A 138 -7.78 -34.68 -25.14
C PRO A 138 -6.25 -34.77 -25.03
N ASP A 139 -5.55 -33.65 -25.14
CA ASP A 139 -4.09 -33.54 -25.11
C ASP A 139 -3.52 -33.20 -23.71
N GLY A 140 -4.32 -33.38 -22.66
CA GLY A 140 -3.92 -33.10 -21.27
C GLY A 140 -3.89 -31.62 -20.90
N ARG A 141 -4.32 -30.72 -21.81
CA ARG A 141 -4.55 -29.30 -21.50
C ARG A 141 -5.91 -29.08 -20.88
N TRP A 142 -6.13 -27.85 -20.41
CA TRP A 142 -7.34 -27.41 -19.76
C TRP A 142 -7.90 -26.18 -20.45
N LYS A 143 -9.20 -26.19 -20.77
CA LYS A 143 -9.87 -25.04 -21.37
C LYS A 143 -10.79 -24.35 -20.38
N VAL A 144 -10.73 -23.02 -20.29
CA VAL A 144 -11.63 -22.26 -19.41
C VAL A 144 -13.08 -22.42 -19.89
N LYS A 145 -13.99 -22.75 -18.97
CA LYS A 145 -15.41 -22.94 -19.28
C LYS A 145 -16.02 -21.64 -19.83
N ARG A 146 -16.94 -21.77 -20.79
CA ARG A 146 -17.58 -20.65 -21.52
C ARG A 146 -18.08 -19.54 -20.58
N ARG A 147 -18.79 -19.90 -19.50
CA ARG A 147 -19.36 -18.96 -18.52
C ARG A 147 -18.33 -18.00 -17.88
N ILE A 148 -17.08 -18.44 -17.73
CA ILE A 148 -16.01 -17.59 -17.19
C ILE A 148 -15.39 -16.77 -18.32
N ARG A 149 -15.26 -17.35 -19.52
CA ARG A 149 -14.69 -16.66 -20.68
C ARG A 149 -15.50 -15.45 -21.12
N GLU A 150 -16.82 -15.54 -21.03
CA GLU A 150 -17.73 -14.46 -21.44
C GLU A 150 -17.66 -13.23 -20.54
N MET A 151 -17.06 -13.34 -19.34
CA MET A 151 -16.84 -12.22 -18.43
C MET A 151 -15.61 -11.37 -18.83
N VAL A 152 -14.74 -11.90 -19.70
CA VAL A 152 -13.43 -11.34 -20.00
C VAL A 152 -13.32 -10.93 -21.47
N THR A 153 -12.93 -9.68 -21.70
CA THR A 153 -12.58 -9.16 -23.04
C THR A 153 -11.09 -8.85 -23.10
N PHE A 154 -10.46 -9.12 -24.24
CA PHE A 154 -9.03 -8.90 -24.44
C PHE A 154 -8.75 -7.89 -25.53
N ASP A 155 -7.90 -6.90 -25.24
CA ASP A 155 -7.51 -5.85 -26.18
C ASP A 155 -6.00 -5.57 -26.14
N ARG A 156 -5.45 -5.02 -27.22
CA ARG A 156 -4.03 -4.64 -27.27
C ARG A 156 -3.85 -3.23 -26.71
N LEU A 157 -2.91 -3.08 -25.77
CA LEU A 157 -2.54 -1.79 -25.20
C LEU A 157 -1.06 -1.79 -24.80
N ASN A 158 -0.31 -0.80 -25.26
CA ASN A 158 1.02 -0.49 -24.76
C ASN A 158 0.90 0.44 -23.55
N LEU A 159 1.19 -0.10 -22.36
CA LEU A 159 1.03 0.64 -21.10
C LEU A 159 1.88 1.92 -21.06
N ALA A 160 3.08 1.92 -21.65
CA ALA A 160 3.94 3.10 -21.66
C ALA A 160 3.39 4.20 -22.60
N ASN A 161 3.03 3.84 -23.82
CA ASN A 161 2.88 4.82 -24.91
C ASN A 161 1.43 5.11 -25.31
N ASP A 162 0.51 4.16 -25.14
CA ASP A 162 -0.87 4.36 -25.59
C ASP A 162 -1.62 5.33 -24.66
N PRO A 163 -2.60 6.08 -25.19
CA PRO A 163 -3.41 6.98 -24.40
C PRO A 163 -4.46 6.20 -23.58
N TYR A 164 -4.49 6.46 -22.28
CA TYR A 164 -5.56 6.09 -21.36
C TYR A 164 -5.55 7.07 -20.17
N PRO A 165 -6.70 7.41 -19.56
CA PRO A 165 -8.03 6.77 -19.67
C PRO A 165 -8.64 6.82 -21.09
N ALA A 166 -9.37 5.76 -21.48
CA ALA A 166 -9.90 5.61 -22.84
C ALA A 166 -11.35 5.10 -22.82
N VAL A 167 -12.30 6.02 -23.08
CA VAL A 167 -13.75 5.72 -23.08
C VAL A 167 -14.10 4.61 -24.07
N SER A 168 -13.52 4.66 -25.28
CA SER A 168 -13.76 3.67 -26.34
C SER A 168 -13.36 2.24 -25.95
N ARG A 169 -12.45 2.09 -24.97
CA ARG A 169 -12.00 0.81 -24.43
C ARG A 169 -12.65 0.47 -23.10
N GLY A 170 -13.53 1.32 -22.58
CA GLY A 170 -14.14 1.20 -21.27
C GLY A 170 -13.13 1.29 -20.12
N LEU A 171 -12.00 1.98 -20.34
CA LEU A 171 -10.94 2.25 -19.36
C LEU A 171 -11.10 3.66 -18.79
N VAL A 172 -12.26 3.92 -18.18
CA VAL A 172 -12.58 5.16 -17.46
C VAL A 172 -13.42 4.77 -16.26
N ASP A 173 -13.19 5.41 -15.12
CA ASP A 173 -13.84 5.10 -13.85
C ASP A 173 -13.81 3.59 -13.53
N VAL A 174 -12.63 3.00 -13.65
CA VAL A 174 -12.40 1.57 -13.38
C VAL A 174 -12.33 1.33 -11.87
N GLN A 175 -13.08 0.35 -11.36
CA GLN A 175 -13.13 0.07 -9.91
C GLN A 175 -11.89 -0.67 -9.43
N VAL A 176 -11.33 -1.56 -10.25
CA VAL A 176 -10.13 -2.32 -9.90
C VAL A 176 -9.17 -2.39 -11.07
N ILE A 177 -7.90 -2.07 -10.82
CA ILE A 177 -6.80 -2.31 -11.75
C ILE A 177 -5.81 -3.31 -11.13
N PHE A 178 -5.48 -4.37 -11.86
CA PHE A 178 -4.29 -5.17 -11.62
C PHE A 178 -3.20 -4.70 -12.59
N CYS A 179 -2.05 -4.30 -12.09
CA CYS A 179 -0.88 -3.91 -12.89
C CYS A 179 0.36 -4.56 -12.26
N ARG A 180 0.48 -5.88 -12.45
CA ARG A 180 1.35 -6.72 -11.64
C ARG A 180 2.49 -7.32 -12.46
N ASN A 181 3.68 -7.28 -11.89
CA ASN A 181 4.93 -7.80 -12.44
C ASN A 181 5.27 -7.26 -13.84
N VAL A 182 4.94 -5.99 -14.11
CA VAL A 182 5.19 -5.32 -15.40
C VAL A 182 6.03 -4.06 -15.24
N LEU A 183 5.86 -3.31 -14.16
CA LEU A 183 6.54 -2.02 -13.98
C LEU A 183 8.05 -2.20 -13.71
N ILE A 184 8.47 -3.39 -13.30
CA ILE A 184 9.88 -3.80 -13.19
C ILE A 184 10.69 -3.70 -14.48
N TYR A 185 10.01 -3.61 -15.64
CA TYR A 185 10.67 -3.47 -16.95
C TYR A 185 10.76 -2.02 -17.44
N PHE A 186 10.25 -1.06 -16.67
CA PHE A 186 10.15 0.34 -17.08
C PHE A 186 11.18 1.22 -16.38
N ASP A 187 11.67 2.22 -17.11
CA ASP A 187 12.50 3.28 -16.55
C ASP A 187 11.68 4.20 -15.62
N PRO A 188 12.34 4.90 -14.67
CA PRO A 188 11.66 5.74 -13.68
C PRO A 188 10.68 6.78 -14.26
N ASP A 189 11.04 7.41 -15.38
CA ASP A 189 10.18 8.42 -16.03
C ASP A 189 8.91 7.81 -16.62
N VAL A 190 9.03 6.61 -17.19
CA VAL A 190 7.89 5.84 -17.72
C VAL A 190 6.98 5.40 -16.57
N ILE A 191 7.55 4.92 -15.47
CA ILE A 191 6.79 4.57 -14.25
C ILE A 191 5.99 5.78 -13.75
N ALA A 192 6.60 6.96 -13.69
CA ALA A 192 5.93 8.18 -13.24
C ALA A 192 4.78 8.59 -14.18
N ALA A 193 4.94 8.44 -15.49
CA ALA A 193 3.86 8.68 -16.46
C ALA A 193 2.73 7.66 -16.33
N VAL A 194 3.06 6.37 -16.24
CA VAL A 194 2.10 5.28 -16.09
C VAL A 194 1.29 5.44 -14.79
N ALA A 195 1.94 5.79 -13.68
CA ALA A 195 1.28 6.02 -12.39
C ALA A 195 0.14 7.04 -12.47
N ARG A 196 0.38 8.17 -13.16
CA ARG A 196 -0.63 9.22 -13.37
C ARG A 196 -1.78 8.72 -14.23
N LYS A 197 -1.49 8.05 -15.35
CA LYS A 197 -2.51 7.48 -16.23
C LYS A 197 -3.38 6.42 -15.50
N LEU A 198 -2.76 5.56 -14.69
CA LEU A 198 -3.47 4.57 -13.86
C LEU A 198 -4.37 5.26 -12.82
N TYR A 199 -3.86 6.28 -12.13
CA TYR A 199 -4.63 7.07 -11.17
C TYR A 199 -5.85 7.74 -11.81
N ASP A 200 -5.67 8.34 -12.99
CA ASP A 200 -6.74 9.00 -13.73
C ASP A 200 -7.79 7.99 -14.25
N THR A 201 -7.38 6.75 -14.49
CA THR A 201 -8.28 5.66 -14.96
C THR A 201 -9.15 5.09 -13.84
N LEU A 202 -8.67 5.12 -12.59
CA LEU A 202 -9.42 4.62 -11.45
C LEU A 202 -10.66 5.48 -11.15
N ALA A 203 -11.76 4.82 -10.82
CA ALA A 203 -12.90 5.45 -10.17
C ALA A 203 -12.52 5.98 -8.78
N PRO A 204 -13.20 7.01 -8.26
CA PRO A 204 -13.11 7.37 -6.85
C PRO A 204 -13.39 6.16 -5.96
N GLY A 205 -12.53 5.90 -4.98
CA GLY A 205 -12.58 4.71 -4.12
C GLY A 205 -12.05 3.42 -4.76
N GLY A 206 -11.66 3.45 -6.04
CA GLY A 206 -11.16 2.30 -6.79
C GLY A 206 -9.77 1.86 -6.33
N TRP A 207 -9.46 0.59 -6.59
CA TRP A 207 -8.27 -0.12 -6.11
C TRP A 207 -7.28 -0.43 -7.22
N LEU A 208 -5.99 -0.34 -6.90
CA LEU A 208 -4.89 -0.74 -7.76
C LEU A 208 -3.97 -1.71 -7.01
N PHE A 209 -3.71 -2.86 -7.62
CA PHE A 209 -2.83 -3.90 -7.13
C PHE A 209 -1.57 -3.98 -7.99
N LEU A 210 -0.41 -3.96 -7.34
CA LEU A 210 0.91 -4.16 -7.96
C LEU A 210 1.51 -5.48 -7.51
N GLY A 211 2.44 -6.03 -8.29
CA GLY A 211 3.15 -7.25 -7.93
C GLY A 211 4.22 -6.97 -6.87
N ALA A 212 4.65 -8.03 -6.18
CA ALA A 212 5.55 -7.89 -5.04
C ALA A 212 6.93 -7.27 -5.34
N SER A 213 7.32 -7.20 -6.61
CA SER A 213 8.59 -6.62 -7.06
C SER A 213 8.42 -5.28 -7.76
N ASP A 214 7.18 -4.82 -8.00
CA ASP A 214 6.96 -3.59 -8.76
C ASP A 214 7.33 -2.36 -7.92
N PRO A 215 7.90 -1.31 -8.56
CA PRO A 215 8.24 -0.07 -7.88
C PRO A 215 7.01 0.63 -7.31
N SER A 216 7.20 1.32 -6.18
CA SER A 216 6.11 2.08 -5.55
C SER A 216 5.66 3.25 -6.42
N LEU A 217 4.34 3.44 -6.51
CA LEU A 217 3.71 4.54 -7.25
C LEU A 217 3.30 5.72 -6.37
N ALA A 218 3.46 5.61 -5.05
CA ALA A 218 2.92 6.58 -4.08
C ALA A 218 3.44 8.02 -4.28
N ARG A 219 4.69 8.15 -4.73
CA ARG A 219 5.34 9.44 -5.00
C ARG A 219 4.97 10.05 -6.36
N HIS A 220 4.29 9.29 -7.23
CA HIS A 220 4.05 9.67 -8.62
C HIS A 220 2.60 10.09 -8.90
N ALA A 221 1.66 9.68 -8.04
CA ALA A 221 0.28 10.11 -8.08
C ALA A 221 -0.35 10.01 -6.67
N PRO A 222 -1.42 10.75 -6.36
CA PRO A 222 -1.95 10.88 -5.00
C PRO A 222 -2.82 9.68 -4.59
N PHE A 223 -2.22 8.49 -4.59
CA PHE A 223 -2.82 7.27 -4.08
C PHE A 223 -2.83 7.26 -2.55
N GLU A 224 -3.92 6.76 -1.99
CA GLU A 224 -3.98 6.29 -0.61
C GLU A 224 -3.38 4.87 -0.56
N LEU A 225 -2.44 4.64 0.36
CA LEU A 225 -1.85 3.32 0.57
C LEU A 225 -2.69 2.53 1.57
N VAL A 226 -3.20 1.39 1.14
CA VAL A 226 -3.98 0.48 1.99
C VAL A 226 -3.14 -0.75 2.28
N MET A 227 -2.82 -0.94 3.56
CA MET A 227 -2.13 -2.13 4.03
C MET A 227 -3.12 -3.29 4.10
N THR A 228 -2.76 -4.42 3.49
CA THR A 228 -3.60 -5.61 3.44
C THR A 228 -2.81 -6.86 3.85
N ASP A 229 -3.49 -7.98 4.03
CA ASP A 229 -2.84 -9.28 4.27
C ASP A 229 -1.99 -9.74 3.07
N GLY A 230 -2.23 -9.16 1.88
CA GLY A 230 -1.49 -9.45 0.64
C GLY A 230 -0.35 -8.49 0.33
N GLY A 231 -0.09 -7.50 1.19
CA GLY A 231 0.87 -6.43 0.94
C GLY A 231 0.20 -5.06 0.78
N ILE A 232 0.84 -4.17 0.01
CA ILE A 232 0.36 -2.81 -0.21
C ILE A 232 -0.56 -2.79 -1.42
N ALA A 233 -1.79 -2.33 -1.22
CA ALA A 233 -2.67 -1.94 -2.30
C ALA A 233 -2.78 -0.40 -2.35
N TYR A 234 -3.12 0.11 -3.52
CA TYR A 234 -3.30 1.54 -3.76
C TYR A 234 -4.78 1.83 -3.93
N ARG A 235 -5.26 2.96 -3.44
CA ARG A 235 -6.66 3.38 -3.58
C ARG A 235 -6.73 4.83 -4.03
N LYS A 236 -7.68 5.16 -4.89
CA LYS A 236 -8.02 6.55 -5.23
C LYS A 236 -8.96 7.08 -4.16
N SER A 237 -8.62 8.19 -3.51
CA SER A 237 -9.48 8.77 -2.47
C SER A 237 -10.89 9.08 -2.99
N THR A 238 -11.90 8.83 -2.16
CA THR A 238 -13.30 9.22 -2.41
C THR A 238 -13.58 10.68 -2.08
N ALA A 239 -12.67 11.35 -1.37
CA ALA A 239 -12.79 12.77 -1.09
C ALA A 239 -12.76 13.52 -2.42
N ARG A 240 -13.89 14.15 -2.80
CA ARG A 240 -13.92 15.09 -3.93
C ARG A 240 -12.77 16.07 -3.73
N ARG A 241 -11.95 16.29 -4.77
CA ARG A 241 -11.15 17.51 -4.86
C ARG A 241 -12.15 18.66 -4.67
N ILE A 242 -12.09 19.32 -3.52
CA ILE A 242 -12.57 20.69 -3.43
C ILE A 242 -11.61 21.42 -4.35
N ASP A 243 -12.06 21.71 -5.57
CA ASP A 243 -11.43 22.75 -6.37
C ASP A 243 -11.51 24.02 -5.53
N VAL A 244 -10.43 24.30 -4.81
CA VAL A 244 -10.14 25.68 -4.40
C VAL A 244 -9.82 26.37 -5.71
N ARG A 245 -10.87 26.78 -6.44
CA ARG A 245 -10.73 27.88 -7.39
C ARG A 245 -10.02 28.97 -6.60
N PRO A 246 -8.85 29.46 -7.03
CA PRO A 246 -8.27 30.63 -6.38
C PRO A 246 -9.37 31.68 -6.41
N GLY A 247 -9.91 31.98 -5.22
CA GLY A 247 -10.97 32.93 -5.07
C GLY A 247 -10.50 34.18 -5.79
N ARG A 248 -11.31 34.66 -6.74
CA ARG A 248 -11.19 36.03 -7.24
C ARG A 248 -10.93 36.89 -6.01
N THR A 249 -9.72 37.41 -5.89
CA THR A 249 -9.39 38.47 -4.95
C THR A 249 -10.30 39.61 -5.31
N GLN A 250 -11.45 39.69 -4.66
CA GLN A 250 -12.20 40.94 -4.63
C GLN A 250 -11.26 41.92 -3.96
N GLY A 251 -10.80 42.89 -4.75
CA GLY A 251 -9.81 43.85 -4.35
C GLY A 251 -10.17 44.45 -3.01
N VAL A 252 -9.25 44.33 -2.05
CA VAL A 252 -9.21 45.19 -0.88
C VAL A 252 -9.08 46.60 -1.45
N THR A 253 -10.19 47.31 -1.49
CA THR A 253 -10.22 48.73 -1.84
C THR A 253 -9.79 49.47 -0.58
N GLU A 254 -8.67 50.17 -0.66
CA GLU A 254 -8.22 51.09 0.38
C GLU A 254 -9.31 52.12 0.68
N PRO A 255 -9.49 52.55 1.95
CA PRO A 255 -10.54 53.48 2.32
C PRO A 255 -10.18 54.88 1.83
N ARG A 256 -10.89 55.34 0.80
CA ARG A 256 -10.89 56.75 0.37
C ARG A 256 -11.87 57.54 1.21
N ALA A 257 -11.36 58.60 1.83
CA ALA A 257 -12.11 59.53 2.66
C ALA A 257 -13.22 60.27 1.87
N SER A 258 -14.41 60.31 2.49
CA SER A 258 -15.40 61.40 2.50
C SER A 258 -15.62 62.23 1.22
N ALA A 259 -16.79 62.05 0.60
CA ALA A 259 -17.64 63.14 0.16
C ALA A 259 -19.12 62.69 0.13
N LEU A 260 -19.96 63.31 0.96
CA LEU A 260 -21.42 63.21 0.92
C LEU A 260 -21.97 63.93 -0.33
N PRO A 261 -23.17 63.56 -0.82
CA PRO A 261 -24.32 64.39 -0.47
C PRO A 261 -25.57 63.61 -0.05
N VAL A 262 -26.32 64.28 0.82
CA VAL A 262 -27.51 63.86 1.55
C VAL A 262 -28.75 63.96 0.66
N ALA A 263 -29.63 62.96 0.79
CA ALA A 263 -30.95 62.90 0.19
C ALA A 263 -31.92 63.90 0.85
N SER A 264 -32.73 64.55 0.02
CA SER A 264 -33.92 65.30 0.42
C SER A 264 -35.05 64.33 0.75
N GLU A 265 -35.64 64.43 1.94
CA GLU A 265 -37.08 64.72 2.10
C GLU A 265 -37.49 64.94 3.58
N ARG A 266 -37.91 66.18 3.83
CA ARG A 266 -38.94 66.72 4.74
C ARG A 266 -39.32 65.98 6.04
N ALA A 267 -39.10 66.73 7.13
CA ALA A 267 -39.72 66.65 8.46
C ALA A 267 -41.19 67.19 8.45
N PRO A 268 -41.92 67.43 9.58
CA PRO A 268 -41.50 67.38 11.00
C PRO A 268 -42.56 66.92 12.05
N GLN A 269 -42.14 67.00 13.34
CA GLN A 269 -42.90 67.16 14.61
C GLN A 269 -43.57 65.89 15.20
N GLY A 270 -43.52 65.57 16.51
CA GLY A 270 -43.01 66.25 17.70
C GLY A 270 -43.29 65.41 18.98
N SER A 271 -42.84 65.93 20.12
CA SER A 271 -43.22 65.62 21.53
C SER A 271 -42.88 64.26 22.18
N SER A 272 -42.04 64.32 23.23
CA SER A 272 -42.06 63.46 24.45
C SER A 272 -43.29 63.79 25.34
N PRO A 273 -43.68 63.10 26.45
CA PRO A 273 -42.85 62.30 27.38
C PRO A 273 -43.48 61.08 28.14
N ARG A 274 -42.61 60.36 28.89
CA ARG A 274 -42.77 59.64 30.20
C ARG A 274 -44.07 58.88 30.55
N CYS A 275 -43.95 57.62 30.98
CA CYS A 275 -44.00 57.16 32.39
C CYS A 275 -44.05 55.61 32.52
N ALA A 276 -43.43 55.06 33.57
CA ALA A 276 -43.65 53.71 34.14
C ALA A 276 -44.83 53.78 35.17
N PRO A 277 -45.14 52.79 36.07
CA PRO A 277 -44.61 51.43 36.30
C PRO A 277 -45.69 50.35 36.70
N SER A 278 -45.22 49.19 37.18
CA SER A 278 -45.78 48.34 38.29
C SER A 278 -46.72 47.15 38.04
N GLY A 279 -46.56 46.10 38.88
CA GLY A 279 -47.49 44.99 39.16
C GLY A 279 -46.86 43.60 39.00
N ASP A 280 -46.10 43.05 39.95
CA ASP A 280 -46.46 42.31 41.19
C ASP A 280 -47.29 41.02 41.03
N SER A 281 -46.72 39.91 41.55
CA SER A 281 -47.29 38.87 42.45
C SER A 281 -46.63 37.50 42.18
N ALA A 282 -45.82 36.99 43.11
CA ALA A 282 -46.18 36.03 44.19
C ALA A 282 -46.60 34.66 43.64
N GLY A 283 -46.10 33.51 44.06
CA GLY A 283 -45.28 33.10 45.21
C GLY A 283 -45.69 31.66 45.56
N SER A 284 -44.75 30.80 45.98
CA SER A 284 -44.95 29.84 47.07
C SER A 284 -43.69 28.99 47.26
N ALA A 285 -43.17 29.05 48.47
CA ALA A 285 -42.09 28.25 49.03
C ALA A 285 -42.64 27.02 49.77
N SER A 286 -41.79 26.00 49.97
CA SER A 286 -41.64 25.15 51.18
C SER A 286 -40.86 23.88 50.82
N GLY A 287 -39.89 23.34 51.55
CA GLY A 287 -39.23 23.63 52.85
C GLY A 287 -37.85 22.92 52.85
N GLN A 288 -36.80 23.47 53.47
CA GLN A 288 -36.30 23.21 54.84
C GLN A 288 -36.13 21.71 55.21
N ALA A 289 -35.09 21.23 55.91
CA ALA A 289 -33.81 21.74 56.42
C ALA A 289 -33.04 20.59 57.14
N ALA A 290 -31.73 20.81 57.36
CA ALA A 290 -30.82 20.18 58.35
C ALA A 290 -30.35 18.73 58.12
N GLY A 291 -29.09 18.33 58.36
CA GLY A 291 -27.89 18.97 58.93
C GLY A 291 -26.87 17.90 59.36
N LEU A 292 -25.61 18.31 59.62
CA LEU A 292 -24.47 17.54 60.20
C LEU A 292 -23.78 16.56 59.23
N GLY A 293 -22.46 16.49 59.01
CA GLY A 293 -21.27 17.05 59.66
C GLY A 293 -20.22 15.93 59.77
N ALA A 294 -19.05 16.05 59.09
CA ALA A 294 -17.71 15.55 59.47
C ALA A 294 -16.78 15.28 58.27
N ASP A 295 -15.54 15.71 58.43
CA ASP A 295 -14.33 15.56 57.63
C ASP A 295 -14.03 14.14 57.10
N ASP A 296 -13.45 14.00 55.90
CA ASP A 296 -11.98 13.92 55.78
C ASP A 296 -11.48 13.79 54.32
N ARG A 297 -10.59 14.71 53.97
CA ARG A 297 -9.51 14.73 52.96
C ARG A 297 -9.46 13.66 51.85
N ARG A 298 -9.61 14.11 50.59
CA ARG A 298 -8.85 13.60 49.43
C ARG A 298 -8.46 14.75 48.49
N PRO A 299 -7.23 14.77 47.93
CA PRO A 299 -6.74 15.90 47.18
C PRO A 299 -7.27 15.92 45.75
N SER A 300 -7.51 17.14 45.29
CA SER A 300 -7.80 17.55 43.93
C SER A 300 -6.69 17.19 42.95
N GLY A 301 -7.06 16.64 41.79
CA GLY A 301 -6.25 16.57 40.59
C GLY A 301 -7.14 16.79 39.38
N ALA A 302 -7.36 18.06 39.04
CA ALA A 302 -8.16 18.48 37.91
C ALA A 302 -7.58 17.97 36.59
N GLY A 303 -8.48 17.49 35.72
CA GLY A 303 -8.16 17.16 34.34
C GLY A 303 -7.58 18.36 33.61
N LYS A 304 -6.52 18.12 32.85
CA LYS A 304 -6.11 18.97 31.74
C LYS A 304 -6.20 18.15 30.47
N GLU A 305 -7.12 18.58 29.63
CA GLU A 305 -7.23 18.25 28.23
C GLU A 305 -5.85 18.43 27.56
N CYS A 306 -5.37 17.38 26.90
CA CYS A 306 -4.17 17.46 26.08
C CYS A 306 -4.56 18.12 24.76
N GLY A 307 -4.24 19.40 24.64
CA GLY A 307 -4.58 20.23 23.48
C GLY A 307 -3.83 19.80 22.21
N ASP A 308 -4.49 20.03 21.08
CA ASP A 308 -3.96 19.95 19.72
C ASP A 308 -2.60 20.66 19.60
N VAL A 309 -1.54 19.87 19.39
CA VAL A 309 -0.23 20.40 18.99
C VAL A 309 -0.20 20.50 17.47
N ALA A 310 -0.21 21.73 16.97
CA ALA A 310 -0.08 22.06 15.56
C ALA A 310 1.14 21.39 14.93
N VAL A 311 0.89 20.55 13.93
CA VAL A 311 1.91 19.92 13.07
C VAL A 311 2.59 21.00 12.24
N ARG A 312 3.89 21.23 12.47
CA ARG A 312 4.74 21.97 11.52
C ARG A 312 5.34 20.96 10.53
N PRO A 313 5.23 21.20 9.22
CA PRO A 313 5.93 20.37 8.24
C PRO A 313 7.42 20.67 8.35
N ASP A 314 8.22 19.65 8.69
CA ASP A 314 9.66 19.82 8.78
C ASP A 314 10.27 19.98 7.38
N LYS A 315 11.07 21.02 7.25
CA LYS A 315 11.94 21.26 6.11
C LYS A 315 13.23 20.50 6.41
N GLY A 316 13.38 19.33 5.81
CA GLY A 316 14.62 18.56 5.70
C GLY A 316 15.82 19.05 6.53
N THR A 317 15.90 18.62 7.77
CA THR A 317 17.16 18.55 8.50
C THR A 317 17.39 17.09 8.88
N GLY A 318 18.28 16.42 8.13
CA GLY A 318 18.78 15.12 8.55
C GLY A 318 19.42 15.25 9.92
N VAL A 319 18.93 14.51 10.90
CA VAL A 319 19.61 14.33 12.18
C VAL A 319 21.01 13.78 11.87
N GLY A 320 22.06 14.47 12.32
CA GLY A 320 23.44 14.08 12.02
C GLY A 320 23.73 12.67 12.53
N GLY A 321 24.51 11.88 11.77
CA GLY A 321 24.80 10.47 12.09
C GLY A 321 25.39 10.25 13.49
N GLU A 322 26.13 11.21 14.02
CA GLU A 322 26.67 11.18 15.39
C GLU A 322 25.57 11.18 16.47
N VAL A 323 24.47 11.90 16.25
CA VAL A 323 23.34 11.94 17.18
C VAL A 323 22.62 10.60 17.20
N VAL A 324 22.40 10.00 16.03
CA VAL A 324 21.77 8.67 15.91
C VAL A 324 22.62 7.62 16.62
N GLU A 325 23.93 7.65 16.46
CA GLU A 325 24.84 6.70 17.11
C GLU A 325 24.86 6.87 18.63
N SER A 326 24.86 8.11 19.13
CA SER A 326 24.74 8.38 20.57
C SER A 326 23.42 7.84 21.14
N LEU A 327 22.32 7.97 20.41
CA LEU A 327 21.01 7.44 20.82
C LEU A 327 20.97 5.91 20.81
N ARG A 328 21.60 5.26 19.83
CA ARG A 328 21.75 3.79 19.81
C ARG A 328 22.53 3.30 21.02
N LYS A 329 23.62 3.98 21.36
CA LYS A 329 24.43 3.65 22.54
C LYS A 329 23.61 3.78 23.84
N ALA A 330 22.87 4.88 24.00
CA ALA A 330 21.98 5.07 25.15
C ALA A 330 20.92 3.96 25.25
N LEU A 331 20.36 3.53 24.11
CA LEU A 331 19.41 2.41 24.05
C LEU A 331 20.03 1.09 24.52
N GLN A 332 21.28 0.80 24.11
CA GLN A 332 22.03 -0.40 24.53
C GLN A 332 22.38 -0.39 26.03
N GLU A 333 22.66 0.80 26.58
CA GLU A 333 22.95 1.00 28.00
C GLU A 333 21.67 1.00 28.87
N GLY A 334 20.49 0.97 28.25
CA GLY A 334 19.19 0.96 28.93
C GLY A 334 18.69 2.34 29.37
N ASP A 335 19.30 3.43 28.89
CA ASP A 335 18.86 4.80 29.18
C ASP A 335 17.71 5.23 28.27
N TYR A 336 16.56 4.56 28.46
CA TYR A 336 15.36 4.78 27.65
C TYR A 336 14.80 6.20 27.80
N GLU A 337 14.88 6.80 29.00
CA GLU A 337 14.37 8.14 29.26
C GLU A 337 15.18 9.23 28.53
N HIS A 338 16.50 9.07 28.42
CA HIS A 338 17.31 9.97 27.60
C HIS A 338 16.90 9.90 26.12
N VAL A 339 16.74 8.69 25.57
CA VAL A 339 16.32 8.51 24.17
C VAL A 339 14.94 9.13 23.93
N LEU A 340 13.98 8.94 24.82
CA LEU A 340 12.63 9.52 24.66
C LEU A 340 12.64 11.05 24.68
N ARG A 341 13.41 11.67 25.58
CA ARG A 341 13.55 13.14 25.64
C ARG A 341 14.27 13.69 24.41
N ALA A 342 15.35 13.04 23.98
CA ALA A 342 16.15 13.50 22.85
C ALA A 342 15.44 13.33 21.49
N THR A 343 14.47 12.42 21.40
CA THR A 343 13.70 12.15 20.16
C THR A 343 12.30 12.77 20.17
N GLU A 344 11.99 13.60 21.18
CA GLU A 344 10.70 14.27 21.27
C GLU A 344 10.50 15.23 20.08
N GLY A 345 9.32 15.17 19.46
CA GLY A 345 9.00 15.97 18.27
C GLY A 345 9.65 15.52 16.95
N MET A 346 10.55 14.53 16.96
CA MET A 346 11.16 13.99 15.75
C MET A 346 10.27 12.87 15.17
N VAL A 347 9.90 12.99 13.88
CA VAL A 347 8.82 12.19 13.27
C VAL A 347 9.24 11.33 12.09
N GLY A 348 10.53 11.33 11.69
CA GLY A 348 10.99 10.67 10.47
C GLY A 348 12.32 9.93 10.61
N GLY A 349 12.56 9.03 9.66
CA GLY A 349 13.81 8.26 9.56
C GLY A 349 14.04 7.27 10.71
N GLU A 350 15.30 6.94 10.96
CA GLU A 350 15.69 5.95 11.97
C GLU A 350 15.40 6.39 13.40
N VAL A 351 15.38 7.70 13.66
CA VAL A 351 15.11 8.28 14.98
C VAL A 351 13.72 7.89 15.49
N ALA A 352 12.73 7.80 14.59
CA ALA A 352 11.40 7.31 14.93
C ALA A 352 11.43 5.86 15.44
N ALA A 353 12.26 5.01 14.84
CA ALA A 353 12.44 3.62 15.28
C ALA A 353 13.09 3.56 16.66
N LEU A 354 14.16 4.33 16.90
CA LEU A 354 14.83 4.40 18.21
C LEU A 354 13.89 4.86 19.33
N ARG A 355 13.06 5.87 19.05
CA ARG A 355 12.04 6.36 20.00
C ARG A 355 11.04 5.26 20.38
N VAL A 356 10.51 4.53 19.41
CA VAL A 356 9.56 3.45 19.67
C VAL A 356 10.22 2.32 20.44
N ARG A 357 11.48 1.98 20.15
CA ARG A 357 12.23 0.95 20.89
C ARG A 357 12.47 1.35 22.35
N ALA A 358 12.85 2.59 22.60
CA ALA A 358 13.01 3.10 23.97
C ALA A 358 11.68 3.04 24.73
N LEU A 359 10.57 3.41 24.08
CA LEU A 359 9.25 3.28 24.69
C LEU A 359 8.88 1.81 24.94
N ALA A 360 9.21 0.90 24.03
CA ALA A 360 8.91 -0.52 24.18
C ALA A 360 9.60 -1.16 25.39
N GLY A 361 10.82 -0.69 25.72
CA GLY A 361 11.52 -1.12 26.95
C GLY A 361 10.83 -0.71 28.25
N LEU A 362 9.96 0.31 28.22
CA LEU A 362 9.23 0.83 29.38
C LEU A 362 7.75 0.40 29.40
N ASP A 363 7.08 0.54 28.25
CA ASP A 363 5.66 0.27 28.04
C ASP A 363 5.42 -0.21 26.59
N PRO A 364 5.39 -1.53 26.35
CA PRO A 364 5.12 -2.11 25.04
C PRO A 364 3.76 -1.70 24.43
N ALA A 365 2.74 -1.45 25.25
CA ALA A 365 1.41 -1.08 24.76
C ALA A 365 1.39 0.38 24.28
N ALA A 366 2.03 1.28 25.02
CA ALA A 366 2.24 2.66 24.56
C ALA A 366 3.15 2.70 23.31
N ALA A 367 4.17 1.84 23.25
CA ALA A 367 5.05 1.72 22.10
C ALA A 367 4.31 1.30 20.83
N ARG A 368 3.40 0.33 20.93
CA ARG A 368 2.52 -0.06 19.81
C ARG A 368 1.72 1.13 19.29
N THR A 369 1.04 1.84 20.19
CA THR A 369 0.21 3.01 19.83
C THR A 369 1.03 4.09 19.14
N LEU A 370 2.22 4.39 19.67
CA LEU A 370 3.14 5.35 19.07
C LEU A 370 3.63 4.87 17.69
N CYS A 371 3.99 3.60 17.58
CA CYS A 371 4.47 2.99 16.34
C CYS A 371 3.41 3.06 15.23
N GLU A 372 2.16 2.70 15.52
CA GLU A 372 1.05 2.78 14.59
C GLU A 372 0.82 4.22 14.09
N ARG A 373 0.90 5.21 14.99
CA ARG A 373 0.77 6.63 14.63
C ARG A 373 1.92 7.09 13.73
N LEU A 374 3.17 6.73 14.05
CA LEU A 374 4.34 7.12 13.26
C LEU A 374 4.36 6.42 11.89
N LEU A 375 3.98 5.14 11.81
CA LEU A 375 3.84 4.41 10.55
C LEU A 375 2.69 4.90 9.69
N SER A 376 1.65 5.50 10.28
CA SER A 376 0.59 6.16 9.53
C SER A 376 1.11 7.41 8.81
N ALA A 377 2.10 8.11 9.39
CA ALA A 377 2.72 9.29 8.80
C ALA A 377 3.82 8.93 7.78
N ASP A 378 4.63 7.90 8.07
CA ASP A 378 5.68 7.40 7.19
C ASP A 378 5.58 5.88 7.05
N PRO A 379 4.70 5.38 6.16
CA PRO A 379 4.54 3.94 5.98
C PRO A 379 5.85 3.30 5.54
N LEU A 380 6.63 3.93 4.65
CA LEU A 380 7.78 3.28 4.01
C LEU A 380 9.03 3.15 4.90
N ASN A 381 8.94 3.56 6.16
CA ASN A 381 10.03 3.50 7.13
C ASN A 381 10.37 2.04 7.51
N VAL A 382 11.41 1.48 6.87
CA VAL A 382 11.87 0.10 7.09
C VAL A 382 12.27 -0.15 8.55
N PRO A 383 13.14 0.68 9.18
CA PRO A 383 13.49 0.49 10.59
C PRO A 383 12.30 0.50 11.54
N LEU A 384 11.38 1.46 11.37
CA LEU A 384 10.20 1.57 12.22
C LEU A 384 9.24 0.38 12.04
N ARG A 385 9.10 -0.15 10.81
CA ARG A 385 8.33 -1.38 10.56
C ARG A 385 8.96 -2.62 11.19
N TYR A 386 10.28 -2.71 11.18
CA TYR A 386 10.97 -3.80 11.87
C TYR A 386 10.73 -3.72 13.38
N VAL A 387 10.82 -2.52 13.96
CA VAL A 387 10.50 -2.29 15.37
C VAL A 387 9.05 -2.64 15.69
N GLN A 388 8.10 -2.34 14.80
CA GLN A 388 6.71 -2.77 14.96
C GLN A 388 6.62 -4.29 15.14
N ALA A 389 7.35 -5.06 14.33
CA ALA A 389 7.36 -6.52 14.46
C ALA A 389 7.88 -6.97 15.83
N LEU A 390 8.95 -6.34 16.33
CA LEU A 390 9.50 -6.65 17.66
C LEU A 390 8.51 -6.32 18.78
N VAL A 391 7.89 -5.14 18.75
CA VAL A 391 6.86 -4.74 19.73
C VAL A 391 5.68 -5.71 19.73
N LEU A 392 5.23 -6.13 18.54
CA LEU A 392 4.14 -7.12 18.41
C LEU A 392 4.56 -8.50 18.95
N LEU A 393 5.83 -8.87 18.84
CA LEU A 393 6.34 -10.11 19.46
C LEU A 393 6.35 -10.03 20.98
N ASP A 394 6.76 -8.91 21.56
CA ASP A 394 6.77 -8.70 23.01
C ASP A 394 5.35 -8.74 23.59
N LEU A 395 4.36 -8.29 22.80
CA LEU A 395 2.93 -8.39 23.13
C LEU A 395 2.33 -9.77 22.86
N GLY A 396 3.10 -10.73 22.34
CA GLY A 396 2.63 -12.08 22.01
C GLY A 396 1.83 -12.19 20.71
N GLU A 397 1.72 -11.13 19.91
CA GLU A 397 0.94 -11.05 18.68
C GLU A 397 1.71 -11.59 17.46
N SER A 398 2.13 -12.86 17.52
CA SER A 398 3.01 -13.51 16.53
C SER A 398 2.51 -13.40 15.08
N THR A 399 1.19 -13.50 14.86
CA THR A 399 0.60 -13.37 13.52
C THR A 399 0.77 -11.96 12.94
N LEU A 400 0.56 -10.93 13.76
CA LEU A 400 0.71 -9.54 13.33
C LEU A 400 2.20 -9.18 13.15
N ALA A 401 3.07 -9.74 14.00
CA ALA A 401 4.52 -9.62 13.83
C ALA A 401 4.99 -10.21 12.49
N LEU A 402 4.50 -11.39 12.09
CA LEU A 402 4.79 -11.96 10.77
C LEU A 402 4.33 -11.04 9.62
N GLN A 403 3.14 -10.45 9.74
CA GLN A 403 2.67 -9.49 8.74
C GLN A 403 3.58 -8.27 8.66
N ALA A 404 4.05 -7.75 9.79
CA ALA A 404 5.01 -6.64 9.84
C ALA A 404 6.36 -7.02 9.20
N LEU A 405 6.88 -8.21 9.46
CA LEU A 405 8.15 -8.68 8.85
C LEU A 405 8.02 -8.92 7.34
N HIS A 406 6.92 -9.49 6.87
CA HIS A 406 6.67 -9.59 5.43
C HIS A 406 6.65 -8.21 4.77
N ARG A 407 6.14 -7.17 5.47
CA ARG A 407 6.17 -5.79 4.97
C ARG A 407 7.59 -5.22 4.95
N VAL A 408 8.44 -5.52 5.94
CA VAL A 408 9.87 -5.16 5.91
C VAL A 408 10.55 -5.76 4.68
N LEU A 409 10.40 -7.08 4.50
CA LEU A 409 11.04 -7.82 3.40
C LEU A 409 10.47 -7.47 2.02
N PHE A 410 9.25 -6.96 1.95
CA PHE A 410 8.69 -6.41 0.73
C PHE A 410 9.41 -5.11 0.33
N LEU A 411 9.68 -4.23 1.30
CA LEU A 411 10.33 -2.94 1.05
C LEU A 411 11.82 -3.09 0.78
N SER A 412 12.48 -3.97 1.53
CA SER A 412 13.90 -4.25 1.41
C SER A 412 14.16 -5.74 1.63
N ARG A 413 14.44 -6.45 0.53
CA ARG A 413 14.57 -7.92 0.51
C ARG A 413 15.88 -8.43 1.09
N ASP A 414 16.84 -7.54 1.29
CA ASP A 414 18.18 -7.79 1.78
C ASP A 414 18.32 -7.53 3.29
N GLU A 415 17.21 -7.36 4.00
CA GLU A 415 17.19 -7.18 5.45
C GLU A 415 17.35 -8.52 6.18
N VAL A 416 18.58 -8.80 6.59
CA VAL A 416 18.99 -10.08 7.20
C VAL A 416 18.30 -10.29 8.54
N GLU A 417 18.21 -9.26 9.37
CA GLU A 417 17.59 -9.31 10.70
C GLU A 417 16.10 -9.61 10.61
N ALA A 418 15.43 -9.06 9.60
CA ALA A 418 14.03 -9.34 9.34
C ALA A 418 13.82 -10.80 8.89
N LEU A 419 14.71 -11.34 8.04
CA LEU A 419 14.68 -12.76 7.66
C LEU A 419 14.93 -13.68 8.85
N PHE A 420 15.91 -13.37 9.69
CA PHE A 420 16.22 -14.14 10.89
C PHE A 420 15.05 -14.13 11.87
N THR A 421 14.48 -12.95 12.13
CA THR A 421 13.31 -12.79 13.01
C THR A 421 12.11 -13.56 12.47
N LEU A 422 11.87 -13.50 11.15
CA LEU A 422 10.81 -14.26 10.48
C LEU A 422 11.02 -15.76 10.69
N ALA A 423 12.25 -16.25 10.52
CA ALA A 423 12.55 -17.66 10.73
C ALA A 423 12.25 -18.11 12.17
N THR A 424 12.64 -17.30 13.16
CA THR A 424 12.37 -17.60 14.57
C THR A 424 10.88 -17.69 14.86
N ILE A 425 10.05 -16.81 14.30
CA ILE A 425 8.60 -16.89 14.49
C ILE A 425 8.02 -18.11 13.77
N GLN A 426 8.43 -18.37 12.53
CA GLN A 426 7.94 -19.53 11.78
C GLN A 426 8.27 -20.86 12.49
N ASP A 427 9.46 -20.98 13.08
CA ASP A 427 9.86 -22.16 13.84
C ASP A 427 8.99 -22.33 15.10
N ARG A 428 8.73 -21.24 15.85
CA ARG A 428 7.82 -21.25 17.01
C ARG A 428 6.40 -21.67 16.65
N LEU A 429 5.95 -21.35 15.44
CA LEU A 429 4.64 -21.75 14.91
C LEU A 429 4.63 -23.17 14.31
N GLY A 430 5.75 -23.89 14.33
CA GLY A 430 5.88 -25.25 13.79
C GLY A 430 6.12 -25.31 12.27
N ASN A 431 6.27 -24.17 11.60
CA ASN A 431 6.52 -24.07 10.16
C ASN A 431 8.02 -24.20 9.85
N ARG A 432 8.60 -25.35 10.23
CA ARG A 432 10.05 -25.57 10.20
C ARG A 432 10.69 -25.42 8.82
N GLU A 433 9.97 -25.79 7.75
CA GLU A 433 10.48 -25.62 6.38
C GLU A 433 10.60 -24.15 5.98
N GLU A 434 9.61 -23.32 6.32
CA GLU A 434 9.64 -21.89 6.04
C GLU A 434 10.72 -21.19 6.86
N ALA A 435 10.88 -21.59 8.13
CA ALA A 435 11.99 -21.14 8.96
C ALA A 435 13.34 -21.48 8.33
N ALA A 436 13.53 -22.72 7.88
CA ALA A 436 14.77 -23.16 7.23
C ALA A 436 15.05 -22.41 5.91
N LYS A 437 14.02 -22.11 5.11
CA LYS A 437 14.14 -21.30 3.88
C LYS A 437 14.64 -19.89 4.21
N ALA A 438 13.99 -19.22 5.16
CA ALA A 438 14.36 -17.87 5.57
C ALA A 438 15.80 -17.80 6.10
N LEU A 439 16.24 -18.80 6.89
CA LEU A 439 17.61 -18.88 7.40
C LEU A 439 18.65 -19.06 6.27
N ARG A 440 18.38 -19.91 5.27
CA ARG A 440 19.27 -20.07 4.11
C ARG A 440 19.38 -18.78 3.30
N THR A 441 18.27 -18.06 3.12
CA THR A 441 18.29 -16.76 2.45
C THR A 441 19.10 -15.74 3.24
N ALA A 442 18.91 -15.66 4.56
CA ALA A 442 19.66 -14.77 5.44
C ALA A 442 21.17 -15.06 5.38
N GLU A 443 21.57 -16.34 5.46
CA GLU A 443 22.97 -16.74 5.35
C GLU A 443 23.58 -16.39 3.97
N SER A 444 22.84 -16.63 2.88
CA SER A 444 23.31 -16.29 1.53
C SER A 444 23.52 -14.79 1.33
N LEU A 445 22.73 -13.96 2.00
CA LEU A 445 22.91 -12.51 2.02
C LEU A 445 24.13 -12.11 2.86
N CYS A 446 24.27 -12.67 4.07
CA CYS A 446 25.44 -12.44 4.93
C CYS A 446 26.75 -12.82 4.23
N ALA A 447 26.78 -13.94 3.49
CA ALA A 447 27.97 -14.43 2.80
C ALA A 447 28.50 -13.47 1.72
N ARG A 448 27.72 -12.48 1.30
CA ARG A 448 28.08 -11.46 0.30
C ARG A 448 28.49 -10.12 0.92
N ARG A 449 28.46 -10.01 2.25
CA ARG A 449 28.73 -8.78 3.00
C ARG A 449 30.05 -8.88 3.76
N ASP A 450 30.57 -7.74 4.20
CA ASP A 450 31.78 -7.71 5.04
C ASP A 450 31.45 -8.30 6.42
N PRO A 451 32.21 -9.27 6.96
CA PRO A 451 31.93 -9.88 8.26
C PRO A 451 31.87 -8.88 9.43
N ASP A 452 32.59 -7.76 9.34
CA ASP A 452 32.64 -6.72 10.38
C ASP A 452 31.64 -5.57 10.10
N GLU A 453 30.88 -5.64 9.00
CA GLU A 453 29.76 -4.73 8.71
C GLU A 453 28.69 -4.86 9.79
N ARG A 454 28.21 -3.72 10.31
CA ARG A 454 27.08 -3.67 11.23
C ARG A 454 25.78 -3.69 10.44
N LEU A 455 24.87 -4.56 10.85
CA LEU A 455 23.57 -4.65 10.23
C LEU A 455 22.67 -3.48 10.68
N PRO A 456 21.85 -2.91 9.78
CA PRO A 456 21.16 -1.63 10.00
C PRO A 456 19.96 -1.71 10.95
N LEU A 457 19.38 -2.89 11.15
CA LEU A 457 18.19 -3.10 11.99
C LEU A 457 18.52 -3.80 13.32
N GLY A 458 19.63 -4.53 13.37
CA GLY A 458 20.19 -5.15 14.55
C GLY A 458 20.92 -4.13 15.39
N ASP A 459 20.90 -4.30 16.71
CA ASP A 459 21.50 -3.42 17.72
C ASP A 459 23.03 -3.27 17.64
N GLY A 460 23.54 -2.84 16.50
CA GLY A 460 24.95 -2.87 16.18
C GLY A 460 25.51 -4.28 15.95
N ALA A 461 24.67 -5.30 15.80
CA ALA A 461 25.13 -6.66 15.52
C ALA A 461 25.89 -6.71 14.19
N THR A 462 27.03 -7.41 14.19
CA THR A 462 27.84 -7.62 12.99
C THR A 462 27.29 -8.75 12.13
N VAL A 463 27.63 -8.74 10.83
CA VAL A 463 27.36 -9.86 9.92
C VAL A 463 27.92 -11.17 10.48
N ARG A 464 29.12 -11.16 11.07
CA ARG A 464 29.74 -12.33 11.71
C ARG A 464 28.89 -12.89 12.85
N GLU A 465 28.40 -12.03 13.75
CA GLU A 465 27.55 -12.44 14.86
C GLU A 465 26.22 -13.00 14.37
N MET A 466 25.66 -12.42 13.30
CA MET A 466 24.43 -12.89 12.68
C MET A 466 24.59 -14.27 12.03
N ILE A 467 25.69 -14.52 11.30
CA ILE A 467 25.99 -15.86 10.77
C ILE A 467 26.05 -16.90 11.91
N ALA A 468 26.75 -16.58 13.00
CA ALA A 468 26.82 -17.44 14.17
C ALA A 468 25.46 -17.65 14.85
N ALA A 469 24.56 -16.66 14.80
CA ALA A 469 23.19 -16.80 15.29
C ALA A 469 22.33 -17.70 14.37
N ILE A 470 22.43 -17.52 13.06
CA ILE A 470 21.75 -18.35 12.05
C ILE A 470 22.14 -19.82 12.21
N GLN A 471 23.44 -20.12 12.30
CA GLN A 471 23.96 -21.49 12.39
C GLN A 471 23.59 -22.20 13.70
N ARG A 472 23.34 -21.44 14.77
CA ARG A 472 22.87 -21.98 16.07
C ARG A 472 21.36 -22.18 16.12
N HIS A 473 20.60 -21.68 15.14
CA HIS A 473 19.14 -21.74 15.16
C HIS A 473 18.64 -23.19 14.99
N PRO A 474 17.67 -23.68 15.79
CA PRO A 474 17.21 -25.09 15.73
C PRO A 474 16.63 -25.54 14.37
N ALA A 475 15.99 -24.61 13.65
CA ALA A 475 15.51 -24.83 12.30
C ALA A 475 16.58 -24.72 11.20
N TYR A 476 17.82 -24.34 11.53
CA TYR A 476 18.88 -24.26 10.54
C TYR A 476 19.24 -25.68 10.08
N PRO A 477 19.22 -25.96 8.76
CA PRO A 477 19.56 -27.28 8.25
C PRO A 477 21.05 -27.53 8.51
N ALA A 478 21.37 -28.51 9.36
CA ALA A 478 22.74 -29.00 9.47
C ALA A 478 23.20 -29.41 8.07
N SER A 479 24.32 -28.82 7.62
CA SER A 479 24.90 -29.05 6.30
C SER A 479 25.05 -30.55 6.05
N GLY A 480 24.15 -31.09 5.23
CA GLY A 480 24.00 -32.53 5.05
C GLY A 480 22.87 -32.94 4.12
N PHE A 481 22.66 -32.22 3.01
CA PHE A 481 22.07 -32.77 1.77
C PHE A 481 22.55 -31.89 0.61
N SER A 482 23.64 -32.34 -0.02
CA SER A 482 24.08 -31.92 -1.37
C SER A 482 23.18 -32.50 -2.44
#